data_AF-J2WEV5-F1
#
_entry.id   AF-J2WEV5-F1
#
_cell.length_a   1.000
_cell.length_b   1.000
_cell.length_c   1.000
_cell.angle_alpha   90.00
_cell.angle_beta   90.00
_cell.angle_gamma   90.00
#
_symmetry.space_group_name_H-M   'P 1'
#
loop_
_entity.id
_entity.type
_entity.pdbx_description
1 polymer ?
#
loop_
_entity_poly.entity_id
_entity_poly.type
_entity_poly.pdbx_seq_one_letter_code
_entity_poly.pdbx_strand_id
1 'polypeptide(L)' 'MISNLKYDIEFRREKARELSSQVEQHLAAGGCFSRSEPAQINPPPAERSTKIDPETVLKRRRPAITAAERKALRKLAEAL' A
#
# COMPACT_ATOMS: atom_id res chain seq x y z
N MET A 1 1.84 -24.60 -10.63
CA MET A 1 2.67 -23.70 -9.80
C MET A 1 3.24 -24.54 -8.67
N ILE A 2 4.52 -24.87 -8.69
CA ILE A 2 5.14 -25.73 -7.66
C ILE A 2 5.40 -24.86 -6.44
N SER A 3 4.73 -25.13 -5.32
CA SER A 3 4.90 -24.38 -4.08
C SER A 3 6.21 -24.81 -3.40
N ASN A 4 7.18 -23.90 -3.30
CA ASN A 4 8.42 -24.09 -2.54
C ASN A 4 8.21 -24.01 -1.01
N LEU A 5 6.98 -24.19 -0.53
CA LEU A 5 6.58 -23.99 0.85
C LEU A 5 7.43 -24.79 1.83
N LYS A 6 7.79 -26.04 1.49
CA LYS A 6 8.63 -26.87 2.36
C LYS A 6 10.04 -26.28 2.51
N TYR A 7 10.63 -25.77 1.43
CA TYR A 7 11.94 -25.13 1.46
C TYR A 7 11.90 -23.83 2.27
N ASP A 8 10.88 -22.99 2.05
CA ASP A 8 10.71 -21.74 2.79
C ASP A 8 10.53 -21.96 4.30
N ILE A 9 9.82 -23.02 4.69
CA ILE A 9 9.65 -23.39 6.10
C ILE A 9 10.99 -23.78 6.72
N GLU A 10 11.77 -24.64 6.07
CA GLU A 10 13.06 -25.07 6.62
C GLU A 10 14.07 -23.91 6.66
N PHE A 11 14.12 -23.07 5.62
CA PHE A 11 14.96 -21.87 5.61
C PHE A 11 14.63 -20.93 6.77
N ARG A 12 13.33 -20.68 7.03
CA ARG A 12 12.89 -19.85 8.16
C ARG A 12 13.22 -20.48 9.51
N ARG A 13 13.18 -21.82 9.63
CA ARG A 13 13.54 -22.53 10.87
C ARG A 13 15.01 -22.40 11.20
N GLU A 14 15.90 -22.56 10.22
CA GLU A 14 17.34 -22.37 10.42
C GLU A 14 17.63 -20.94 10.88
N LYS A 15 17.05 -19.94 10.22
CA LYS A 15 17.18 -18.54 10.60
C LYS A 15 16.63 -18.23 11.99
N ALA A 16 15.52 -18.85 12.39
CA ALA A 16 14.96 -18.68 13.73
C ALA A 16 15.88 -19.25 14.82
N ARG A 17 16.56 -20.38 14.56
CA ARG A 17 17.55 -20.96 15.49
C ARG A 17 18.78 -20.06 15.63
N GLU A 18 19.29 -19.55 14.52
CA GLU A 18 20.42 -18.61 14.50
C GLU A 18 20.11 -17.35 15.32
N LEU A 19 18.94 -16.74 15.10
CA LEU A 19 18.49 -15.57 15.85
C LEU A 19 18.34 -15.86 17.35
N SER A 20 17.79 -17.03 17.71
CA SER A 20 17.61 -17.40 19.12
C SER A 20 18.97 -17.51 19.84
N SER A 21 19.96 -18.13 19.21
CA SER A 21 21.33 -18.23 19.74
C SER A 21 21.97 -16.84 19.94
N GLN A 22 21.79 -15.93 18.98
CA GLN A 22 22.31 -14.56 19.10
C GLN A 22 21.64 -13.78 20.24
N VAL A 23 20.33 -13.95 20.42
CA VAL A 23 19.59 -13.34 21.53
C VAL A 23 20.08 -13.87 22.87
N GLU A 24 20.28 -15.18 23.01
CA GLU A 24 20.82 -15.80 24.23
C GLU A 24 22.22 -15.29 24.55
N GLN A 25 23.11 -15.21 23.55
CA GLN A 25 24.46 -14.66 23.72
C GLN A 25 24.45 -13.20 24.17
N HIS A 26 23.57 -12.38 23.59
CA HIS A 26 23.42 -10.96 23.96
C HIS A 26 22.92 -10.80 25.40
N LEU A 27 21.95 -11.62 25.82
CA LEU A 27 21.46 -11.61 27.20
C LEU A 27 22.53 -12.10 28.20
N ALA A 28 23.27 -13.15 27.84
CA ALA A 28 24.37 -13.65 28.67
C ALA A 28 25.51 -12.63 28.84
N ALA A 29 25.74 -11.78 27.84
CA ALA A 29 26.67 -10.65 27.90
C ALA A 29 26.14 -9.45 28.72
N GLY A 30 24.96 -9.55 29.32
CA GLY A 30 24.32 -8.48 30.10
C GLY A 30 23.56 -7.46 29.25
N GLY A 31 23.31 -7.74 27.97
CA GLY A 31 22.54 -6.90 27.09
C GLY A 31 21.06 -6.80 27.52
N CYS A 32 20.42 -5.68 27.17
CA CYS A 32 19.02 -5.41 27.49
C CYS A 32 18.23 -5.13 26.21
N PHE A 33 16.95 -5.52 26.20
CA PHE A 33 16.03 -5.21 25.09
C PHE A 33 14.91 -4.30 25.59
N SER A 34 14.59 -3.29 24.79
CA SER A 34 13.41 -2.44 24.99
C SER A 34 12.48 -2.58 23.81
N ARG A 35 11.17 -2.65 24.07
CA ARG A 35 10.17 -2.56 23.01
C ARG A 35 9.97 -1.09 22.66
N SER A 36 10.46 -0.67 21.50
CA SER A 36 10.16 0.67 20.97
C SER A 36 8.83 0.67 20.22
N GLU A 37 8.21 1.84 20.13
CA GLU A 37 7.14 2.05 19.18
C GLU A 37 7.67 1.84 17.74
N PRO A 38 6.81 1.37 16.82
CA PRO A 38 7.21 1.25 15.42
C PRO A 38 7.65 2.62 14.91
N ALA A 39 8.81 2.66 14.23
CA ALA A 39 9.23 3.86 13.56
C ALA A 39 8.12 4.29 12.57
N GLN A 40 7.76 5.57 12.57
CA GLN A 40 6.97 6.16 11.49
C GLN A 40 7.85 6.18 10.22
N ILE A 41 7.93 5.03 9.55
CA ILE A 41 8.69 4.85 8.31
C ILE A 41 8.10 5.73 7.20
N ASN A 42 6.79 6.00 7.28
CA ASN A 42 6.13 6.86 6.33
C ASN A 42 6.08 8.29 6.88
N PRO A 43 6.79 9.25 6.24
CA PRO A 43 6.54 10.65 6.52
C PRO A 43 5.06 10.96 6.21
N PRO A 44 4.46 11.94 6.89
CA PRO A 44 3.14 12.41 6.52
C PRO A 44 3.13 12.80 5.03
N PRO A 45 2.02 12.55 4.30
CA PRO A 45 1.92 12.97 2.92
C PRO A 45 2.13 14.48 2.82
N ALA A 46 2.76 14.93 1.73
CA ALA A 46 2.96 16.36 1.50
C ALA A 46 1.62 17.11 1.53
N GLU A 47 1.64 18.32 2.10
CA GLU A 47 0.47 19.19 2.10
C GLU A 47 -0.01 19.46 0.67
N ARG A 48 -1.33 19.46 0.48
CA ARG A 48 -1.90 19.78 -0.83
C ARG A 48 -1.66 21.25 -1.13
N SER A 49 -1.27 21.56 -2.37
CA SER A 49 -1.15 22.94 -2.85
C SER A 49 -2.46 23.70 -2.64
N THR A 50 -2.37 24.87 -2.03
CA THR A 50 -3.48 25.84 -1.92
C THR A 50 -3.75 26.55 -3.25
N LYS A 51 -2.76 26.57 -4.14
CA LYS A 51 -2.90 27.11 -5.49
C LYS A 51 -3.57 26.07 -6.38
N ILE A 52 -4.81 26.35 -6.76
CA ILE A 52 -5.54 25.61 -7.78
C ILE A 52 -5.21 26.24 -9.13
N ASP A 53 -4.57 25.48 -10.02
CA ASP A 53 -4.32 25.95 -11.38
C ASP A 53 -5.63 25.94 -12.19
N PRO A 54 -6.16 27.11 -12.59
CA PRO A 54 -7.41 27.19 -13.33
C PRO A 54 -7.33 26.45 -14.67
N GLU A 55 -6.15 26.35 -15.27
CA GLU A 55 -5.98 25.60 -16.52
C GLU A 55 -6.14 24.09 -16.33
N THR A 56 -5.82 23.56 -15.14
CA THR A 56 -5.92 22.12 -14.88
C THR A 56 -7.30 21.70 -14.40
N VAL A 57 -8.05 22.60 -13.74
CA VAL A 57 -9.37 22.29 -13.18
C VAL A 57 -10.50 22.55 -14.18
N LEU A 58 -10.47 23.67 -14.92
CA LEU A 58 -11.51 23.98 -15.91
C LEU A 58 -11.48 23.02 -17.11
N LYS A 59 -10.28 22.56 -17.53
CA LYS A 59 -10.12 21.56 -18.61
C LYS A 59 -10.61 20.16 -18.24
N ARG A 60 -10.76 19.84 -16.94
CA ARG A 60 -11.27 18.52 -16.48
C ARG A 60 -12.79 18.41 -16.50
N ARG A 61 -13.52 19.54 -16.60
CA ARG A 61 -14.98 19.48 -16.68
C ARG A 61 -15.36 18.86 -18.02
N ARG A 62 -15.84 17.62 -17.99
CA ARG A 62 -16.38 16.97 -19.18
C ARG A 62 -17.50 17.86 -19.76
N PRO A 63 -17.54 18.04 -21.09
CA PRO A 63 -18.61 18.81 -21.71
C PRO A 63 -19.97 18.22 -21.35
N ALA A 64 -20.98 19.07 -21.23
CA ALA A 64 -22.33 18.61 -20.95
C ALA A 64 -22.84 17.75 -22.10
N ILE A 65 -23.44 16.61 -21.78
CA ILE A 65 -24.03 15.69 -22.76
C ILE A 65 -25.21 16.38 -23.44
N THR A 66 -25.24 16.32 -24.77
CA THR A 66 -26.29 16.89 -25.61
C THR A 66 -27.62 16.13 -25.46
N ALA A 67 -28.73 16.74 -25.91
CA ALA A 67 -30.04 16.10 -25.84
C ALA A 67 -30.11 14.80 -26.67
N ALA A 68 -29.43 14.76 -27.82
CA ALA A 68 -29.39 13.60 -28.71
C ALA A 68 -28.63 12.43 -28.06
N GLU A 69 -27.45 12.70 -27.51
CA GLU A 69 -26.64 11.69 -26.80
C GLU A 69 -27.40 11.13 -25.59
N ARG A 70 -28.11 11.98 -24.83
CA ARG A 70 -28.94 11.54 -23.71
C ARG A 70 -30.06 10.59 -24.15
N LYS A 71 -30.68 10.85 -25.31
CA LYS A 71 -31.72 9.99 -25.89
C LYS A 71 -31.14 8.64 -26.35
N ALA A 72 -29.94 8.64 -26.93
CA ALA A 72 -29.25 7.42 -27.33
C ALA A 72 -28.86 6.56 -26.12
N LEU A 73 -28.28 7.16 -25.07
CA LEU A 73 -27.93 6.46 -23.83
C LEU A 73 -29.16 5.85 -23.15
N ARG A 74 -30.30 6.55 -23.16
CA ARG A 74 -31.55 6.02 -22.60
C ARG A 74 -32.04 4.78 -23.35
N LYS A 75 -32.00 4.79 -24.68
CA LYS A 75 -32.35 3.61 -25.50
C LYS A 75 -31.44 2.41 -25.25
N LEU A 76 -30.13 2.65 -25.07
CA LEU A 76 -29.18 1.58 -24.74
C LEU A 76 -29.46 0.98 -23.36
N ALA A 77 -29.82 1.82 -22.38
CA ALA A 77 -30.16 1.36 -21.03
C ALA A 77 -31.49 0.58 -20.98
N GLU A 78 -32.47 0.93 -21.80
CA GLU A 78 -33.75 0.21 -21.92
C GLU A 78 -33.62 -1.16 -22.63
N ALA A 79 -32.51 -1.38 -23.35
CA ALA A 79 -32.25 -2.63 -24.08
C ALA A 79 -31.43 -3.66 -23.27
N LEU A 80 -31.09 -3.35 -22.01
CA LEU A 80 -30.45 -4.23 -21.03
C LEU A 80 -31.51 -4.84 -20.10
#